data_AF-A0A8B6EJK4-F1
#
_entry.id   AF-A0A8B6EJK4-F1
#
_cell.length_a   1.000
_cell.length_b   1.000
_cell.length_c   1.000
_cell.angle_alpha   90.00
_cell.angle_beta   90.00
_cell.angle_gamma   90.00
#
_symmetry.space_group_name_H-M   'P 1'
#
loop_
_entity.id
_entity.type
_entity.pdbx_description
1 polymer ?
#
loop_
_entity_poly.entity_id
_entity_poly.type
_entity_poly.pdbx_seq_one_letter_code
_entity_poly.pdbx_strand_id
1 'polypeptide(L)'
;MESTLGSTPKMDWESGDLPTSWKTFTQLVQFMFEGPLKAKNEETECKYLMLWVGNKGRDIYSTWNLQVAEVKLLKTYYEKFENYVSLNQINCMQGTNSQQESNQT
;
A
#
# COMPACT_ATOMS: atom_id res chain seq x y z
N MET A 1 17.82 -6.05 -25.54
CA MET A 1 17.94 -4.66 -25.05
C MET A 1 17.03 -4.55 -23.83
N GLU A 2 17.53 -4.99 -22.67
CA GLU A 2 16.81 -4.78 -21.40
C GLU A 2 16.99 -3.32 -21.04
N SER A 3 15.95 -2.53 -21.36
CA SER A 3 15.86 -1.15 -20.94
C SER A 3 15.89 -1.12 -19.41
N THR A 4 17.01 -0.70 -18.85
CA THR A 4 17.14 -0.19 -17.49
C THR A 4 16.35 1.12 -17.39
N LEU A 5 15.02 1.05 -17.53
CA LEU A 5 14.14 2.13 -17.13
C LEU A 5 14.15 2.15 -15.61
N GLY A 6 14.95 3.06 -15.05
CA GLY A 6 15.17 3.25 -13.62
C GLY A 6 13.89 3.10 -12.80
N SER A 7 14.00 2.24 -11.80
CA SER A 7 12.99 1.69 -10.88
C SER A 7 11.95 2.72 -10.41
N THR A 8 10.93 2.97 -11.22
CA THR A 8 9.78 3.76 -10.76
C THR A 8 9.04 2.91 -9.73
N PRO A 9 8.80 3.43 -8.51
CA PRO A 9 8.09 2.66 -7.49
C PRO A 9 6.73 2.24 -8.03
N LYS A 10 6.40 0.96 -7.91
CA LYS A 10 5.09 0.43 -8.27
C LYS A 10 4.72 -0.67 -7.30
N MET A 11 3.55 -0.56 -6.71
CA MET A 11 3.05 -1.62 -5.83
C MET A 11 2.57 -2.81 -6.66
N ASP A 12 3.07 -4.01 -6.33
CA ASP A 12 2.59 -5.26 -6.88
C ASP A 12 1.53 -5.87 -5.96
N TRP A 13 0.27 -5.68 -6.35
CA TRP A 13 -0.90 -6.16 -5.65
C TRP A 13 -1.31 -7.59 -5.99
N GLU A 14 -0.63 -8.23 -6.95
CA GLU A 14 -0.87 -9.61 -7.38
C GLU A 14 0.15 -10.57 -6.76
N SER A 15 1.15 -10.04 -6.05
CA SER A 15 2.12 -10.83 -5.28
C SER A 15 1.43 -11.72 -4.24
N GLY A 16 1.88 -12.98 -4.16
CA GLY A 16 1.46 -13.91 -3.10
C GLY A 16 1.91 -13.50 -1.70
N ASP A 17 2.92 -12.64 -1.59
CA ASP A 17 3.41 -12.06 -0.33
C ASP A 17 3.28 -10.53 -0.39
N LEU A 18 2.04 -10.06 -0.23
CA LEU A 18 1.72 -8.63 -0.21
C LEU A 18 2.53 -7.83 0.83
N PRO A 19 2.74 -8.30 2.09
CA PRO A 19 3.59 -7.61 3.06
C PRO A 19 5.01 -7.35 2.57
N THR A 20 5.67 -8.36 2.01
CA THR A 20 7.04 -8.20 1.50
C THR A 20 7.08 -7.28 0.29
N SER A 21 6.11 -7.39 -0.63
CA SER A 21 5.97 -6.47 -1.76
C SER A 21 5.73 -5.03 -1.30
N TRP A 22 4.89 -4.82 -0.28
CA TRP A 22 4.62 -3.51 0.30
C TRP A 22 5.88 -2.91 0.95
N LYS A 23 6.64 -3.71 1.70
CA LYS A 23 7.91 -3.28 2.30
C LYS A 23 8.93 -2.86 1.23
N THR A 24 9.07 -3.64 0.17
CA THR A 24 9.97 -3.31 -0.95
C THR A 24 9.52 -2.04 -1.67
N PHE A 25 8.21 -1.92 -1.92
CA PHE A 25 7.61 -0.74 -2.52
C PHE A 25 7.86 0.53 -1.68
N THR A 26 7.58 0.48 -0.38
CA THR A 26 7.75 1.62 0.53
C THR A 26 9.21 2.06 0.63
N GLN A 27 10.17 1.14 0.63
CA GLN A 27 11.60 1.45 0.56
C GLN A 27 11.98 2.21 -0.73
N LEU A 28 11.47 1.77 -1.89
CA LEU A 28 11.71 2.47 -3.16
C LEU A 28 11.10 3.87 -3.15
N VAL A 29 9.89 4.02 -2.61
CA VAL A 29 9.24 5.33 -2.46
C VAL A 29 10.07 6.25 -1.55
N GLN A 30 10.57 5.74 -0.43
CA GLN A 30 11.46 6.50 0.48
C GLN A 30 12.72 6.97 -0.23
N PHE A 31 13.39 6.12 -1.02
CA PHE A 31 14.55 6.56 -1.81
C PHE A 31 14.21 7.65 -2.83
N MET A 32 13.01 7.62 -3.41
CA MET A 32 12.56 8.68 -4.32
C MET A 32 12.35 10.01 -3.60
N PHE A 33 11.75 9.99 -2.41
CA PHE A 33 11.52 11.18 -1.58
C PHE A 33 12.81 11.69 -0.93
N GLU A 34 13.74 10.83 -0.54
CA GLU A 34 15.04 11.24 0.00
C GLU A 34 16.04 11.69 -1.07
N GLY A 35 15.85 11.25 -2.32
CA GLY A 35 16.72 11.57 -3.44
C GLY A 35 16.09 12.60 -4.41
N PRO A 36 15.61 12.17 -5.59
CA PRO A 36 15.15 13.08 -6.65
C PRO A 36 14.02 14.03 -6.26
N LEU A 37 13.17 13.65 -5.31
CA LEU A 37 11.99 14.40 -4.91
C LEU A 37 12.11 15.10 -3.55
N LYS A 38 13.30 15.11 -2.93
CA LYS A 38 13.54 15.71 -1.60
C LYS A 38 13.11 17.17 -1.45
N ALA A 39 13.11 17.92 -2.54
CA ALA A 39 12.70 19.31 -2.56
C ALA A 39 11.17 19.52 -2.65
N LYS A 40 10.37 18.45 -2.68
CA LYS A 40 8.90 18.53 -2.76
C LYS A 40 8.28 18.65 -1.37
N ASN A 41 7.09 19.22 -1.34
CA ASN A 41 6.26 19.28 -0.15
C ASN A 41 5.50 17.95 0.03
N GLU A 42 5.15 17.65 1.27
CA GLU A 42 4.47 16.41 1.66
C GLU A 42 3.16 16.17 0.87
N GLU A 43 2.41 17.24 0.54
CA GLU A 43 1.20 17.12 -0.29
C GLU A 43 1.50 16.58 -1.71
N THR A 44 2.63 16.99 -2.30
CA THR A 44 3.05 16.46 -3.60
C THR A 44 3.56 15.04 -3.47
N GLU A 45 4.22 14.68 -2.38
CA GLU A 45 4.63 13.31 -2.09
C GLU A 45 3.43 12.36 -1.97
N CYS A 46 2.35 12.77 -1.29
CA CYS A 46 1.10 12.01 -1.22
C CYS A 46 0.51 11.74 -2.62
N LYS A 47 0.56 12.73 -3.53
CA LYS A 47 0.10 12.58 -4.92
C LYS A 47 0.97 11.59 -5.70
N TYR A 48 2.29 11.63 -5.52
CA TYR A 48 3.20 10.65 -6.15
C TYR A 48 2.98 9.24 -5.61
N LEU A 49 2.78 9.09 -4.29
CA LEU A 49 2.44 7.81 -3.69
C LEU A 49 1.17 7.22 -4.32
N MET A 50 0.11 8.02 -4.51
CA MET A 50 -1.14 7.60 -5.17
C MET A 50 -0.95 7.22 -6.64
N LEU A 51 0.02 7.80 -7.34
CA LEU A 51 0.39 7.41 -8.70
C LEU A 51 1.03 6.02 -8.72
N TRP A 52 1.98 5.78 -7.81
CA TRP A 52 2.77 4.56 -7.72
C TRP A 52 2.05 3.37 -7.10
N VAL A 53 1.08 3.63 -6.22
CA VAL A 53 0.25 2.57 -5.62
C VAL A 53 -0.66 1.89 -6.65
N GLY A 54 -0.92 2.53 -7.79
CA GLY A 54 -1.74 1.98 -8.87
C GLY A 54 -3.25 1.96 -8.59
N ASN A 55 -4.02 1.33 -9.49
CA ASN A 55 -5.49 1.36 -9.45
C ASN A 55 -6.05 0.73 -8.17
N LYS A 56 -5.62 -0.48 -7.81
CA LYS A 56 -6.12 -1.18 -6.61
C LYS A 56 -5.88 -0.37 -5.33
N GLY A 57 -4.71 0.27 -5.21
CA GLY A 57 -4.42 1.15 -4.08
C GLY A 57 -5.34 2.38 -4.03
N ARG A 58 -5.71 2.93 -5.18
CA ARG A 58 -6.70 4.02 -5.27
C ARG A 58 -8.12 3.55 -4.93
N ASP A 59 -8.49 2.33 -5.31
CA ASP A 59 -9.77 1.74 -4.91
C ASP A 59 -9.84 1.58 -3.40
N ILE A 60 -8.77 1.08 -2.76
CA ILE A 60 -8.66 1.01 -1.29
C ILE A 60 -8.74 2.42 -0.69
N TYR A 61 -8.00 3.38 -1.23
CA TYR A 61 -8.05 4.78 -0.77
C TYR A 61 -9.48 5.35 -0.83
N SER A 62 -10.26 5.03 -1.87
CA SER A 62 -11.65 5.50 -1.99
C SER A 62 -12.58 5.00 -0.88
N THR A 63 -12.22 3.90 -0.20
CA THR A 63 -12.96 3.39 0.96
C THR A 63 -12.66 4.16 2.25
N TRP A 64 -11.60 4.97 2.27
CA TRP A 64 -11.19 5.69 3.47
C TRP A 64 -11.90 7.03 3.56
N ASN A 65 -12.51 7.29 4.71
CA ASN A 65 -13.11 8.59 5.00
C ASN A 65 -12.08 9.49 5.71
N LEU A 66 -11.07 9.97 4.97
CA LEU A 66 -10.01 10.83 5.49
C LEU A 66 -10.47 12.29 5.60
N GLN A 67 -10.06 12.96 6.68
CA GLN A 67 -10.23 14.41 6.80
C GLN A 67 -9.18 15.17 5.98
N VAL A 68 -9.49 16.40 5.55
CA VAL A 68 -8.60 17.23 4.72
C VAL A 68 -7.22 17.47 5.38
N ALA A 69 -7.16 17.46 6.71
CA ALA A 69 -5.91 17.56 7.46
C ALA A 69 -5.04 16.28 7.35
N GLU A 70 -5.66 15.11 7.26
CA GLU A 70 -4.99 13.80 7.20
C GLU A 70 -4.53 13.45 5.79
N VAL A 71 -5.22 13.95 4.76
CA VAL A 71 -4.85 13.78 3.34
C VAL A 71 -3.49 14.40 3.01
N LYS A 72 -2.98 15.30 3.85
CA LYS A 72 -1.68 15.95 3.69
C LYS A 72 -0.53 15.23 4.39
N LEU A 73 -0.83 14.21 5.20
CA LEU A 73 0.15 13.51 6.01
C LEU A 73 0.52 12.20 5.36
N LEU A 74 1.74 12.09 4.86
CA LEU A 74 2.22 10.91 4.16
C LEU A 74 2.21 9.68 5.09
N LYS A 75 2.45 9.90 6.37
CA LYS A 75 2.40 8.87 7.43
C LYS A 75 1.05 8.14 7.48
N THR A 76 -0.07 8.88 7.37
CA THR A 76 -1.42 8.30 7.43
C THR A 76 -1.65 7.30 6.30
N TYR A 77 -1.11 7.58 5.10
CA TYR A 77 -1.20 6.66 3.97
C TYR A 77 -0.44 5.37 4.24
N TYR A 78 0.81 5.47 4.71
CA TYR A 78 1.62 4.29 5.02
C TYR A 78 0.95 3.40 6.06
N GLU A 79 0.51 3.97 7.19
CA GLU A 79 -0.12 3.21 8.27
C GLU A 79 -1.40 2.49 7.80
N LYS A 80 -2.26 3.17 7.04
CA LYS A 80 -3.51 2.56 6.56
C LYS A 80 -3.26 1.46 5.52
N PHE A 81 -2.32 1.66 4.60
CA PHE A 81 -1.99 0.62 3.63
C PHE A 81 -1.26 -0.56 4.27
N GLU A 82 -0.35 -0.31 5.21
CA GLU A 82 0.33 -1.36 5.97
C GLU A 82 -0.69 -2.21 6.73
N ASN A 83 -1.63 -1.57 7.44
CA ASN A 83 -2.75 -2.26 8.09
C ASN A 83 -3.57 -3.10 7.11
N TYR A 84 -3.91 -2.56 5.93
CA TYR A 84 -4.65 -3.32 4.90
C TYR A 84 -3.87 -4.55 4.42
N VAL A 85 -2.58 -4.39 4.13
CA VAL A 85 -1.71 -5.46 3.63
C VAL A 85 -1.50 -6.54 4.70
N SER A 86 -1.28 -6.16 5.95
CA SER A 86 -1.15 -7.07 7.08
C SER A 86 -2.45 -7.81 7.40
N LEU A 87 -3.61 -7.14 7.33
CA LEU A 87 -4.91 -7.78 7.52
C LEU A 87 -5.25 -8.77 6.40
N ASN A 88 -4.88 -8.45 5.15
CA ASN A 88 -5.11 -9.36 4.04
C ASN A 88 -4.26 -10.65 4.15
N GLN A 89 -3.08 -10.57 4.77
CA GLN A 89 -2.29 -11.75 5.12
C GLN A 89 -2.99 -12.63 6.18
N ILE A 90 -3.68 -12.02 7.15
CA ILE A 90 -4.44 -12.74 8.18
C ILE A 90 -5.67 -13.42 7.58
N ASN A 91 -6.39 -12.78 6.65
CA ASN A 91 -7.56 -13.39 6.00
C ASN A 91 -7.20 -14.64 5.17
N CYS A 92 -6.00 -14.71 4.58
CA CYS A 92 -5.51 -15.95 3.95
C CYS A 92 -5.18 -17.07 4.97
N MET A 93 -4.87 -16.74 6.23
CA MET A 93 -4.66 -17.73 7.30
C MET A 93 -5.94 -18.09 8.06
N GLN A 94 -6.98 -17.25 8.02
CA GLN A 94 -8.28 -17.48 8.66
C GLN A 94 -9.34 -18.10 7.73
N GLY A 95 -8.99 -18.34 6.46
CA GLY A 95 -9.80 -19.09 5.49
C GLY A 95 -9.93 -20.60 5.78
N THR A 96 -9.54 -21.06 6.97
CA THR A 96 -9.71 -22.43 7.44
C THR A 96 -10.31 -22.47 8.86
N ASN A 97 -11.36 -21.71 9.16
CA ASN A 97 -12.13 -21.91 10.40
C ASN A 97 -13.56 -21.34 10.37
N SER A 98 -14.27 -21.46 9.24
CA SER A 98 -15.70 -21.08 9.17
C SER A 98 -16.63 -22.23 8.77
N GLN A 99 -16.20 -23.48 8.96
CA GLN A 99 -17.05 -24.65 8.76
C GLN A 99 -16.89 -25.67 9.87
N GLN A 100 -17.20 -25.28 11.12
CA GLN A 100 -17.51 -26.25 12.18
C GLN A 100 -18.23 -25.60 13.39
N GLU A 101 -19.25 -24.77 13.15
CA GLU A 101 -20.13 -24.31 14.25
C GLU A 101 -21.61 -24.25 13.84
N SER A 102 -22.04 -25.24 13.05
CA SER A 102 -23.45 -25.43 12.74
C SER A 102 -23.71 -26.91 12.50
N ASN A 103 -23.67 -27.71 13.56
CA ASN A 103 -24.36 -29.01 13.67
C ASN A 103 -24.39 -29.44 15.15
N GLN A 104 -25.11 -28.68 15.96
CA GLN A 104 -25.68 -29.18 17.21
C GLN A 104 -26.87 -28.31 17.57
N THR A 105 -28.07 -28.75 17.16
CA THR A 105 -29.28 -28.86 17.99
C THR A 105 -30.26 -29.74 17.23
#